data_AF-S8D4T0-F1
#
_entry.id   AF-S8D4T0-F1
#
_cell.length_a   1.000
_cell.length_b   1.000
_cell.length_c   1.000
_cell.angle_alpha   90.00
_cell.angle_beta   90.00
_cell.angle_gamma   90.00
#
_symmetry.space_group_name_H-M   'P 1'
#
loop_
_entity.id
_entity.type
_entity.pdbx_description
1 polymer ?
#
loop_
_entity_poly.entity_id
_entity_poly.type
_entity_poly.pdbx_seq_one_letter_code
_entity_poly.pdbx_strand_id
1 'polypeptide(L)'
;MASSSSYSFTVVLIVSITLLGFPSFSSSAIVERCFHVKNLTVNKLCRNQVITAVNGLFPGPALHVHEGDALAVTVVNMSPYNISIHW
;
A
#
# COMPACT_ATOMS: atom_id res chain seq x y z
N MET A 1 -42.71 -38.98 -11.35
CA MET A 1 -42.92 -37.53 -11.13
C MET A 1 -42.08 -36.94 -9.98
N ALA A 2 -41.54 -37.75 -9.06
CA ALA A 2 -40.66 -37.23 -8.00
C ALA A 2 -39.25 -36.84 -8.47
N SER A 3 -38.67 -37.54 -9.46
CA SER A 3 -37.26 -37.30 -9.84
C SER A 3 -37.02 -35.96 -10.54
N SER A 4 -37.92 -35.51 -11.43
CA SER A 4 -37.80 -34.22 -12.15
C SER A 4 -37.83 -33.00 -11.22
N SER A 5 -38.64 -33.07 -10.14
CA SER A 5 -38.70 -32.03 -9.12
C SER A 5 -37.42 -32.00 -8.27
N SER A 6 -36.85 -33.17 -7.94
CA SER A 6 -35.57 -33.25 -7.25
C SER A 6 -34.43 -32.66 -8.08
N TYR A 7 -34.34 -32.97 -9.38
CA TYR A 7 -33.31 -32.39 -10.25
C TYR A 7 -33.42 -30.85 -10.35
N SER A 8 -34.64 -30.32 -10.45
CA SER A 8 -34.88 -28.88 -10.48
C SER A 8 -34.44 -28.18 -9.19
N PHE A 9 -34.73 -28.76 -8.04
CA PHE A 9 -34.31 -28.23 -6.75
C PHE A 9 -32.78 -28.24 -6.58
N THR A 10 -32.12 -29.33 -6.99
CA THR A 10 -30.66 -29.44 -6.95
C THR A 10 -29.98 -28.40 -7.85
N VAL A 11 -30.53 -28.15 -9.04
CA VAL A 11 -30.00 -27.12 -9.96
C VAL A 11 -30.13 -25.72 -9.37
N VAL A 12 -31.29 -25.39 -8.77
CA VAL A 12 -31.51 -24.09 -8.12
C VAL A 12 -30.57 -23.90 -6.92
N LEU A 13 -30.34 -24.96 -6.15
CA LEU A 13 -29.40 -24.94 -5.02
C LEU A 13 -27.96 -24.66 -5.49
N ILE A 14 -27.49 -25.35 -6.54
CA ILE A 14 -26.15 -25.17 -7.10
C ILE A 14 -25.97 -23.74 -7.63
N VAL A 15 -26.96 -23.20 -8.37
CA VAL A 15 -26.91 -21.83 -8.90
C VAL A 15 -26.90 -20.79 -7.78
N SER A 16 -27.65 -21.02 -6.70
CA SER A 16 -27.67 -20.12 -5.55
C SER A 16 -26.34 -20.12 -4.80
N ILE A 17 -25.70 -21.29 -4.68
CA ILE A 17 -24.36 -21.43 -4.07
C ILE A 17 -23.28 -20.75 -4.91
N THR A 18 -23.31 -20.88 -6.24
CA THR A 18 -22.33 -20.21 -7.12
C THR A 18 -22.52 -18.70 -7.17
N LEU A 19 -23.76 -18.20 -7.11
CA LEU A 19 -24.07 -16.77 -7.10
C LEU A 19 -23.67 -16.09 -5.78
N LEU A 20 -23.78 -16.80 -4.65
CA LEU A 20 -23.38 -16.30 -3.32
C LEU A 20 -21.90 -16.54 -3.00
N GLY A 21 -21.25 -17.43 -3.75
CA GLY A 21 -19.90 -17.93 -3.46
C GLY A 21 -18.77 -17.22 -4.22
N PHE A 22 -18.98 -16.05 -4.83
CA PHE A 22 -17.90 -15.34 -5.50
C PHE A 22 -16.84 -14.89 -4.48
N PRO A 23 -15.60 -15.40 -4.53
CA PRO A 23 -14.55 -14.90 -3.68
C PRO A 23 -14.25 -13.45 -4.05
N SER A 24 -14.14 -12.60 -3.03
CA SER A 24 -13.62 -11.24 -3.21
C SER A 24 -12.15 -11.37 -3.66
N PHE A 25 -11.84 -10.97 -4.90
CA PHE A 25 -10.45 -10.87 -5.34
C PHE A 25 -9.76 -9.79 -4.50
N SER A 26 -8.91 -10.20 -3.56
CA SER A 26 -8.01 -9.30 -2.85
C SER A 26 -6.75 -9.17 -3.69
N SER A 27 -6.52 -8.00 -4.27
CA SER A 27 -5.27 -7.70 -4.99
C SER A 27 -4.27 -7.12 -3.99
N SER A 28 -3.16 -7.82 -3.78
CA SER A 28 -2.03 -7.34 -2.98
C SER A 28 -0.87 -7.04 -3.91
N ALA A 29 -0.33 -5.82 -3.82
CA ALA A 29 0.86 -5.41 -4.54
C ALA A 29 2.06 -5.24 -3.60
N ILE A 30 3.26 -5.49 -4.13
CA ILE A 30 4.50 -5.07 -3.47
C ILE A 30 4.84 -3.68 -4.00
N VAL A 31 4.81 -2.69 -3.11
CA VAL A 31 5.16 -1.30 -3.43
C VAL A 31 6.56 -1.04 -2.93
N GLU A 32 7.48 -0.80 -3.85
CA GLU A 32 8.87 -0.47 -3.51
C GLU A 32 9.11 1.04 -3.56
N ARG A 33 9.88 1.54 -2.58
CA ARG A 33 10.30 2.95 -2.49
C ARG A 33 11.75 3.04 -2.05
N CYS A 34 12.47 4.01 -2.61
CA CYS A 34 13.82 4.35 -2.19
C CYS A 34 13.87 5.75 -1.59
N PHE A 35 14.36 5.85 -0.36
CA PHE A 35 14.47 7.08 0.41
C PHE A 35 15.95 7.47 0.56
N HIS A 36 16.38 8.47 -0.21
CA HIS A 36 17.68 9.10 -0.02
C HIS A 36 17.56 10.19 1.05
N VAL A 37 18.03 9.90 2.25
CA VAL A 37 17.99 10.84 3.37
C VAL A 37 19.20 11.75 3.28
N LYS A 38 18.98 13.05 3.03
CA LYS A 38 20.06 14.02 2.78
C LYS A 38 19.74 15.40 3.33
N ASN A 39 20.75 16.26 3.41
CA ASN A 39 20.57 17.65 3.78
C ASN A 39 19.85 18.42 2.66
N LEU A 40 18.89 19.26 3.04
CA LEU A 40 18.12 20.16 2.19
C LEU A 40 18.16 21.55 2.83
N THR A 41 18.57 22.57 2.06
CA THR A 41 18.48 23.96 2.49
C THR A 41 17.10 24.51 2.13
N VAL A 42 16.34 24.93 3.13
CA VAL A 42 15.03 25.58 2.97
C VAL A 42 15.10 27.03 3.43
N ASN A 43 14.33 27.91 2.79
CA ASN A 43 14.11 29.27 3.29
C ASN A 43 12.76 29.31 4.01
N LYS A 44 12.77 29.65 5.30
CA LYS A 44 11.56 29.77 6.11
C LYS A 44 11.69 30.97 7.04
N LEU A 45 10.64 31.79 7.09
CA LEU A 45 10.63 33.03 7.88
C LEU A 45 11.85 33.93 7.58
N CYS A 46 12.18 34.09 6.29
CA CYS A 46 13.33 34.85 5.79
C CYS A 46 14.70 34.35 6.29
N ARG A 47 14.81 33.10 6.77
CA ARG A 47 16.07 32.48 7.19
C ARG A 47 16.33 31.19 6.42
N ASN A 48 17.57 31.04 5.96
CA ASN A 48 18.04 29.77 5.41
C ASN A 48 18.30 28.79 6.56
N GLN A 49 17.72 27.59 6.47
CA GLN A 49 17.91 26.51 7.42
C GLN A 49 18.26 25.23 6.66
N VAL A 50 19.29 24.52 7.11
CA VAL A 50 19.59 23.18 6.62
C VAL A 50 18.80 22.19 7.47
N ILE A 51 17.99 21.36 6.81
CA ILE A 51 17.21 20.30 7.44
C ILE A 51 17.57 18.96 6.79
N THR A 52 17.37 17.86 7.51
CA THR A 52 17.47 16.53 6.92
C THR A 52 16.11 16.14 6.33
N ALA A 53 16.10 15.74 5.06
CA ALA A 53 14.88 15.47 4.29
C ALA A 53 15.02 14.22 3.41
N VAL A 54 13.90 13.56 3.14
CA VAL A 54 13.83 12.41 2.23
C VAL A 54 13.73 12.90 0.80
N ASN A 55 14.60 12.41 -0.09
CA ASN A 55 14.63 12.73 -1.51
C ASN A 55 14.77 14.24 -1.81
N GLY A 56 15.23 15.03 -0.84
CA GLY A 56 15.34 16.50 -0.97
C GLY A 56 13.98 17.20 -1.02
N LEU A 57 12.92 16.57 -0.49
CA LEU A 57 11.57 17.12 -0.45
C LEU A 57 11.19 17.45 0.99
N PHE A 58 10.56 18.62 1.17
CA PHE A 58 9.96 19.02 2.44
C PHE A 58 8.56 19.62 2.18
N PRO A 59 7.47 18.96 2.66
CA PRO A 59 7.44 17.67 3.35
C PRO A 59 7.96 16.52 2.47
N GLY A 60 8.34 15.40 3.09
CA GLY A 60 8.82 14.20 2.38
C GLY A 60 7.74 13.58 1.47
N PRO A 61 8.11 12.63 0.60
CA PRO A 61 7.17 11.98 -0.31
C PRO A 61 6.09 11.19 0.46
N ALA A 62 4.83 11.36 0.08
CA ALA A 62 3.73 10.58 0.61
C ALA A 62 3.79 9.13 0.10
N LEU A 63 3.50 8.19 1.00
CA LEU A 63 3.34 6.77 0.67
C LEU A 63 1.87 6.51 0.35
N HIS A 64 1.60 6.06 -0.88
CA HIS A 64 0.27 5.67 -1.33
C HIS A 64 0.25 4.15 -1.53
N VAL A 65 -0.47 3.47 -0.66
CA VAL A 65 -0.62 2.01 -0.62
C VAL A 65 -2.09 1.68 -0.31
N HIS A 66 -2.55 0.51 -0.74
CA HIS A 66 -3.88 0.00 -0.43
C HIS A 66 -3.82 -1.00 0.72
N GLU A 67 -4.97 -1.25 1.35
CA GLU A 67 -5.09 -2.32 2.35
C GLU A 67 -4.68 -3.67 1.72
N GLY A 68 -3.81 -4.41 2.40
CA GLY A 68 -3.26 -5.67 1.90
C GLY A 68 -1.98 -5.55 1.04
N ASP A 69 -1.54 -4.34 0.67
CA ASP A 69 -0.25 -4.15 0.01
C ASP A 69 0.93 -4.37 0.98
N ALA A 70 2.06 -4.85 0.44
CA ALA A 70 3.33 -4.92 1.13
C ALA A 70 4.22 -3.74 0.71
N LEU A 71 4.62 -2.89 1.66
CA LEU A 71 5.52 -1.77 1.38
C LEU A 71 6.97 -2.13 1.73
N ALA A 72 7.87 -2.05 0.76
CA ALA A 72 9.31 -2.19 0.96
C ALA A 72 10.00 -0.82 0.77
N VAL A 73 10.61 -0.30 1.83
CA VAL A 73 11.33 0.98 1.78
C VAL A 73 12.84 0.75 1.98
N THR A 74 13.61 1.00 0.94
CA THR A 74 15.07 1.04 1.01
C THR A 74 15.50 2.42 1.46
N VAL A 75 16.20 2.51 2.60
CA VAL A 75 16.68 3.78 3.15
C VAL A 75 18.18 3.89 2.92
N VAL A 76 18.58 4.94 2.22
CA VAL A 76 19.99 5.28 2.00
C VAL A 76 20.30 6.55 2.77
N ASN A 77 21.04 6.41 3.87
CA ASN A 77 21.45 7.55 4.69
C ASN A 77 22.66 8.24 4.06
N MET A 78 22.43 9.41 3.47
CA MET A 78 23.46 10.32 2.95
C MET A 78 23.63 11.55 3.86
N SER A 79 22.96 11.57 5.01
CA SER A 79 23.09 12.62 6.01
C SER A 79 24.30 12.36 6.91
N PRO A 80 24.82 13.38 7.60
CA PRO A 80 25.95 13.21 8.51
C PRO A 80 25.59 12.56 9.86
N TYR A 81 24.33 12.18 10.09
CA TYR A 81 23.84 11.72 11.40
C TYR A 81 23.26 10.30 11.33
N ASN A 82 23.27 9.59 12.46
CA ASN A 82 22.57 8.30 12.60
C ASN A 82 21.06 8.53 12.61
N ILE A 83 20.32 7.71 11.85
CA ILE A 83 18.88 7.89 11.61
C ILE A 83 18.15 6.55 11.62
N SER A 84 16.91 6.57 12.13
CA SER A 84 15.90 5.54 11.98
C SER A 84 14.62 6.13 11.36
N ILE A 85 13.85 5.32 10.64
CA ILE A 85 12.53 5.70 10.10
C ILE A 85 11.46 4.88 10.82
N HIS A 86 10.33 5.52 11.14
CA HIS A 86 9.17 4.88 11.74
C HIS A 86 7.95 5.12 10.85
N TRP A 87 7.09 4.12 10.78
CA TRP A 87 5.79 4.10 10.13
C TRP A 87 4.74 3.80 11.18
#